data_AF-A0A935KR05-F1
#
_entry.id   AF-A0A935KR05-F1
#
_cell.length_a   1.000
_cell.length_b   1.000
_cell.length_c   1.000
_cell.angle_alpha   90.00
_cell.angle_beta   90.00
_cell.angle_gamma   90.00
#
_symmetry.space_group_name_H-M   'P 1'
#
loop_
_entity.id
_entity.type
_entity.pdbx_description
1 polymer ?
#
loop_
_entity_poly.entity_id
_entity_poly.type
_entity_poly.pdbx_seq_one_letter_code
_entity_poly.pdbx_strand_id
1 'polypeptide(L)' 'MILKAGRYCIYGGDVNADGIADALDQALTDNDAFNIATGYLATDVNGDGVVDAADLALIDNNAFNFVQKIVP' A
#
# COMPACT_ATOMS: atom_id res chain seq x y z
N MET A 1 -9.01 -0.32 -10.57
CA MET A 1 -8.08 -0.09 -11.71
C MET A 1 -8.36 1.28 -12.29
N ILE A 2 -7.32 2.07 -12.60
CA ILE A 2 -7.44 3.44 -13.13
C ILE A 2 -6.60 3.59 -14.40
N LEU A 3 -7.05 4.40 -15.37
CA LEU A 3 -6.27 4.74 -16.56
C LEU A 3 -5.43 5.99 -16.26
N LYS A 4 -4.10 5.86 -16.27
CA LYS A 4 -3.16 6.98 -16.08
C LYS A 4 -2.08 6.92 -17.15
N ALA A 5 -1.84 8.05 -17.83
CA ALA A 5 -0.83 8.16 -18.91
C ALA A 5 -0.92 7.05 -19.99
N GLY A 6 -2.14 6.63 -20.35
CA GLY A 6 -2.37 5.60 -21.39
C GLY A 6 -2.14 4.16 -20.94
N ARG A 7 -1.94 3.91 -19.63
CA ARG A 7 -1.79 2.57 -19.07
C ARG A 7 -2.79 2.35 -17.94
N TYR A 8 -3.29 1.13 -17.83
CA TYR A 8 -4.09 0.72 -16.69
C TYR A 8 -3.18 0.43 -15.49
N CYS A 9 -3.54 1.00 -14.34
CA CYS A 9 -2.85 0.85 -13.07
C CYS A 9 -3.77 0.17 -12.05
N ILE A 10 -3.18 -0.67 -11.21
CA ILE A 10 -3.83 -1.27 -10.04
C ILE A 10 -3.36 -0.46 -8.81
N TYR A 11 -4.25 -0.26 -7.85
CA TYR A 11 -3.88 0.36 -6.58
C TYR A 11 -3.15 -0.67 -5.70
N GLY A 12 -2.07 -0.26 -5.04
CA GLY A 12 -1.38 -1.05 -4.01
C GLY A 12 -1.74 -0.57 -2.60
N GLY A 13 -1.09 -1.13 -1.59
CA GLY A 13 -1.20 -0.67 -0.20
C GLY A 13 -2.27 -1.36 0.66
N ASP A 14 -3.04 -2.30 0.11
CA ASP A 14 -3.82 -3.29 0.87
C ASP A 14 -2.87 -4.45 1.20
N VAL A 15 -2.10 -4.28 2.28
CA VAL A 15 -0.99 -5.19 2.66
C VAL A 15 -1.49 -6.37 3.50
N ASN A 16 -2.64 -6.21 4.16
CA ASN A 16 -3.29 -7.27 4.91
C ASN A 16 -4.22 -8.15 4.03
N ALA A 17 -4.46 -7.74 2.78
CA ALA A 17 -5.28 -8.40 1.76
C ALA A 17 -6.77 -8.54 2.12
N ASP A 18 -7.32 -7.61 2.89
CA ASP A 18 -8.73 -7.57 3.26
C ASP A 18 -9.63 -6.89 2.20
N GLY A 19 -9.03 -6.28 1.19
CA GLY A 19 -9.72 -5.61 0.10
C GLY A 19 -9.97 -4.12 0.33
N ILE A 20 -9.45 -3.52 1.38
CA ILE A 20 -9.59 -2.09 1.69
C ILE A 20 -8.20 -1.54 2.00
N ALA A 21 -7.83 -0.40 1.42
CA ALA A 21 -6.62 0.30 1.87
C ALA A 21 -6.99 1.21 3.05
N ASP A 22 -6.56 0.87 4.26
CA ASP A 22 -6.94 1.59 5.47
C ASP A 22 -5.85 1.70 6.55
N ALA A 23 -6.25 2.12 7.76
CA ALA A 23 -5.35 2.34 8.89
C ALA A 23 -4.71 1.04 9.43
N LEU A 24 -5.29 -0.14 9.17
CA LEU A 24 -4.70 -1.42 9.55
C LEU A 24 -3.51 -1.76 8.65
N ASP A 25 -3.59 -1.46 7.35
CA ASP A 25 -2.45 -1.59 6.45
C ASP A 25 -1.31 -0.65 6.84
N GLN A 26 -1.68 0.59 7.20
CA GLN A 26 -0.73 1.58 7.66
C GLN A 26 -0.05 1.15 8.96
N ALA A 27 -0.77 0.54 9.90
CA ALA A 27 -0.20 0.05 11.16
C ALA A 27 0.78 -1.12 10.96
N LEU A 28 0.51 -2.02 10.00
CA LEU A 28 1.44 -3.10 9.65
C LEU A 28 2.72 -2.53 9.04
N THR A 29 2.57 -1.60 8.11
CA THR A 29 3.69 -0.95 7.41
C THR A 29 4.51 -0.08 8.35
N ASP A 30 3.88 0.61 9.31
CA ASP A 30 4.57 1.46 10.30
C ASP A 30 5.44 0.63 11.26
N ASN A 31 4.95 -0.55 11.67
CA ASN A 31 5.76 -1.48 12.48
C ASN A 31 7.00 -1.97 11.72
N ASP A 32 6.86 -2.30 10.44
CA ASP A 32 7.98 -2.75 9.61
C ASP A 32 8.94 -1.61 9.28
N ALA A 33 8.43 -0.39 9.04
CA ALA A 33 9.23 0.81 8.86
C ALA A 33 10.03 1.15 10.11
N PHE A 34 9.43 1.04 11.30
CA PHE A 34 10.12 1.22 12.58
C PHE A 34 11.27 0.23 12.76
N ASN A 35 11.11 -1.00 12.26
CA ASN A 35 12.13 -2.04 12.30
C ASN A 35 13.14 -1.97 11.15
N ILE A 36 12.97 -1.02 10.21
CA ILE A 36 13.79 -0.91 8.98
C ILE A 36 13.79 -2.25 8.24
N ALA A 37 12.61 -2.83 8.06
CA ALA A 37 12.45 -4.08 7.35
C ALA A 37 12.89 -3.92 5.88
N THR A 38 13.52 -4.95 5.32
CA THR A 38 14.05 -4.92 3.95
C THR A 38 13.74 -6.21 3.21
N GLY A 39 13.76 -6.15 1.88
CA GLY A 39 13.49 -7.26 1.00
C GLY A 39 12.06 -7.24 0.44
N TYR A 40 11.61 -8.38 -0.06
CA TYR A 40 10.29 -8.49 -0.71
C TYR A 40 9.20 -8.76 0.33
N LEU A 41 8.69 -7.68 0.92
CA LEU A 41 7.66 -7.69 1.95
C LEU A 41 6.37 -7.10 1.38
N ALA A 42 5.21 -7.53 1.90
CA ALA A 42 3.93 -6.93 1.51
C ALA A 42 3.84 -5.43 1.88
N THR A 43 4.58 -5.03 2.90
CA THR A 43 4.72 -3.66 3.42
C THR A 43 5.68 -2.80 2.60
N ASP A 44 6.49 -3.37 1.71
CA ASP A 44 7.26 -2.64 0.68
C ASP A 44 6.34 -2.35 -0.52
N VAL A 45 5.48 -1.34 -0.36
CA VAL A 45 4.42 -0.99 -1.31
C VAL A 45 4.98 -0.41 -2.59
N ASN A 46 6.10 0.32 -2.50
CA ASN A 46 6.73 0.97 -3.64
C ASN A 46 7.72 0.05 -4.38
N GLY A 47 8.20 -1.01 -3.71
CA GLY A 47 9.03 -2.06 -4.30
C GLY A 47 10.52 -1.70 -4.42
N ASP A 48 11.02 -0.76 -3.61
CA ASP A 48 12.43 -0.36 -3.60
C ASP A 48 13.30 -1.21 -2.66
N GLY A 49 12.68 -2.14 -1.93
CA GLY A 49 13.34 -3.10 -1.06
C GLY A 49 13.56 -2.61 0.37
N VAL A 50 13.03 -1.43 0.74
CA VAL A 50 13.07 -0.89 2.10
C VAL A 50 11.69 -0.43 2.51
N VAL A 51 11.19 -0.91 3.65
CA VAL A 51 9.91 -0.42 4.19
C VAL A 51 10.15 0.91 4.89
N ASP A 52 9.57 1.99 4.39
CA ASP A 52 9.74 3.33 4.95
C ASP A 52 8.51 4.25 4.79
N ALA A 53 8.71 5.55 5.02
CA ALA A 53 7.65 6.56 4.97
C ALA A 53 7.05 6.75 3.56
N ALA A 54 7.76 6.38 2.49
CA ALA A 54 7.25 6.42 1.14
C ALA A 54 6.14 5.38 0.93
N ASP A 55 6.26 4.19 1.55
CA ASP A 55 5.21 3.16 1.51
C ASP A 55 3.96 3.62 2.28
N LEU A 56 4.17 4.18 3.47
CA LEU A 56 3.08 4.75 4.28
C LEU A 56 2.32 5.85 3.52
N ALA A 57 3.02 6.71 2.78
CA ALA A 57 2.39 7.77 1.99
C ALA A 57 1.53 7.22 0.84
N LEU A 58 1.87 6.05 0.28
CA LEU A 58 1.04 5.41 -0.75
C LEU A 58 -0.26 4.86 -0.15
N ILE A 59 -0.19 4.23 1.03
CA ILE A 59 -1.36 3.73 1.76
C ILE A 59 -2.28 4.89 2.16
N ASP A 60 -1.74 5.94 2.77
CA ASP A 60 -2.51 7.11 3.22
C ASP A 60 -3.25 7.79 2.06
N ASN A 61 -2.58 7.97 0.91
CA ASN A 61 -3.22 8.52 -0.28
C ASN A 61 -4.36 7.63 -0.81
N ASN A 62 -4.23 6.31 -0.72
CA ASN A 62 -5.27 5.38 -1.19
C ASN A 62 -6.45 5.33 -0.19
N ALA A 63 -6.16 5.35 1.11
CA ALA A 63 -7.15 5.44 2.17
C ALA A 63 -7.97 6.74 2.07
N PHE A 64 -7.29 7.89 1.86
CA PHE A 64 -7.95 9.18 1.65
C PHE A 64 -8.89 9.18 0.43
N ASN A 65 -8.56 8.41 -0.60
CA ASN A 65 -9.37 8.26 -1.81
C ASN A 65 -10.40 7.12 -1.73
N PHE A 66 -10.57 6.48 -0.57
CA PHE A 66 -11.49 5.36 -0.35
C PHE A 66 -11.29 4.19 -1.34
N VAL A 67 -10.03 3.89 -1.65
CA VAL A 67 -9.66 2.77 -2.52
C VAL A 67 -10.03 1.45 -1.85
N GLN A 68 -10.85 0.66 -2.54
CA GLN A 68 -11.29 -0.65 -2.09
C GLN A 68 -11.55 -1.58 -3.26
N LYS A 69 -11.52 -2.88 -2.99
CA LYS A 69 -11.84 -3.95 -3.91
C LYS A 69 -13.37 -4.07 -3.99
N ILE A 70 -13.90 -4.00 -5.22
CA ILE A 70 -15.30 -4.31 -5.48
C ILE A 70 -15.37 -5.76 -5.94
N VAL A 71 -15.98 -6.62 -5.11
CA VAL A 71 -16.25 -8.04 -5.41
C VAL A 71 -17.76 -8.28 -5.51
N PRO A 72 -18.20 -9.26 -6.32
CA PRO A 72 -19.62 -9.66 -6.40
C PRO A 72 -20.21 -10.10 -5.05
#